data_AF-A0A6P8D8Y9-F1
#
_entry.id   AF-A0A6P8D8Y9-F1
#
_cell.length_a   1.000
_cell.length_b   1.000
_cell.length_c   1.000
_cell.angle_alpha   90.00
_cell.angle_beta   90.00
_cell.angle_gamma   90.00
#
_symmetry.space_group_name_H-M   'P 1'
#
loop_
_entity.id
_entity.type
_entity.pdbx_description
1 polymer ?
#
loop_
_entity_poly.entity_id
_entity_poly.type
_entity_poly.pdbx_seq_one_letter_code
_entity_poly.pdbx_strand_id
1 'polypeptide(L)'
;MKALLFFLCLLFPFITASSVAYPSVLDCSLSDGGEGLQPLRRETYGSGRIFDISHRITSEMPAWESKDGLGQYLWLRASMKNGSIANFSEMKLPAHMGTHLDAPGHVFDHYFEAGFDVDTLDLEVLNGPALLVDVRRDKNITAEVMKSLHIPKGIRRVLFRTLNTDRRLMYKKEFDTSYVGFMKDGAQWLVDNTDIKLVGKLQELIICLLLPMTI
;
A
#
# COMPACT_ATOMS: atom_id res chain seq x y z
N MET A 1 -49.13 -41.75 -18.86
CA MET A 1 -48.59 -40.50 -19.40
C MET A 1 -47.72 -39.84 -18.33
N LYS A 2 -46.40 -39.88 -18.49
CA LYS A 2 -45.43 -39.12 -17.69
C LYS A 2 -44.49 -38.47 -18.71
N ALA A 3 -44.55 -37.15 -18.83
CA ALA A 3 -43.70 -36.38 -19.72
C ALA A 3 -42.31 -36.28 -19.09
N LEU A 4 -41.29 -36.76 -19.83
CA LEU A 4 -39.90 -36.65 -19.45
C LEU A 4 -39.37 -35.33 -20.04
N LEU A 5 -39.14 -34.32 -19.18
CA LEU A 5 -38.58 -33.04 -19.57
C LEU A 5 -37.04 -33.19 -19.66
N PHE A 6 -36.49 -33.19 -20.87
CA PHE A 6 -35.03 -33.14 -21.09
C PHE A 6 -34.55 -31.68 -20.96
N PHE A 7 -33.74 -31.39 -19.94
CA PHE A 7 -33.08 -30.10 -19.77
C PHE A 7 -31.74 -30.12 -20.53
N LEU A 8 -31.67 -29.44 -21.67
CA LEU A 8 -30.46 -29.30 -22.47
C LEU A 8 -29.60 -28.18 -21.87
N CYS A 9 -28.61 -28.52 -21.03
CA CYS A 9 -27.58 -27.57 -20.60
C CYS A 9 -26.63 -27.27 -21.77
N LEU A 10 -26.85 -26.14 -22.45
CA LEU A 10 -25.89 -25.57 -23.40
C LEU A 10 -24.72 -24.97 -22.61
N LEU A 11 -23.60 -25.69 -22.56
CA LEU A 11 -22.31 -25.16 -22.11
C LEU A 11 -21.78 -24.22 -23.21
N PHE A 12 -21.92 -22.91 -23.01
CA PHE A 12 -21.18 -21.93 -23.80
C PHE A 12 -19.73 -21.87 -23.27
N PRO A 13 -18.70 -22.10 -24.11
CA PRO A 13 -17.34 -21.77 -23.72
C PRO A 13 -17.22 -20.25 -23.63
N PHE A 14 -16.90 -19.74 -22.43
CA PHE A 14 -16.45 -18.35 -22.28
C PHE A 14 -15.10 -18.22 -22.99
N ILE A 15 -15.12 -17.77 -24.24
CA ILE A 15 -13.90 -17.35 -24.93
C ILE A 15 -13.58 -15.94 -24.41
N THR A 16 -12.60 -15.84 -23.51
CA THR A 16 -12.04 -14.55 -23.11
C THR A 16 -11.19 -14.03 -24.27
N ALA A 17 -11.66 -12.98 -24.95
CA ALA A 17 -10.89 -12.33 -26.00
C ALA A 17 -9.69 -11.59 -25.38
N SER A 18 -8.47 -12.09 -25.62
CA SER A 18 -7.25 -11.39 -25.26
C SER A 18 -7.07 -10.15 -26.13
N SER A 19 -6.85 -8.98 -25.53
CA SER A 19 -6.44 -7.76 -26.25
C SER A 19 -5.08 -7.29 -25.75
N VAL A 20 -4.41 -6.43 -26.52
CA VAL A 20 -3.10 -5.84 -26.17
C VAL A 20 -3.16 -5.08 -24.83
N ALA A 21 -4.34 -4.65 -24.39
CA ALA A 21 -4.53 -3.97 -23.10
C ALA A 21 -4.64 -4.93 -21.90
N TYR A 22 -4.96 -6.20 -22.13
CA TYR A 22 -5.16 -7.21 -21.09
C TYR A 22 -4.59 -8.56 -21.55
N PRO A 23 -3.28 -8.81 -21.37
CA PRO A 23 -2.74 -10.14 -21.60
C PRO A 23 -3.41 -11.12 -20.63
N SER A 24 -4.01 -12.18 -21.18
CA SER A 24 -4.57 -13.27 -20.39
C SER A 24 -3.48 -13.83 -19.48
N VAL A 25 -3.72 -13.83 -18.18
CA VAL A 25 -2.82 -14.44 -17.18
C VAL A 25 -2.88 -15.95 -17.39
N LEU A 26 -2.06 -16.44 -18.32
CA LEU A 26 -2.01 -17.83 -18.74
C LEU A 26 -1.10 -18.63 -17.80
N ASP A 27 -1.40 -18.64 -16.49
CA ASP A 27 -0.96 -19.72 -15.60
C ASP A 27 -1.60 -19.60 -14.22
N CYS A 28 -2.72 -20.30 -14.02
CA CYS A 28 -3.27 -20.58 -12.70
C CYS A 28 -3.27 -22.10 -12.46
N SER A 29 -2.18 -22.80 -12.81
CA SER A 29 -2.05 -24.22 -12.45
C SER A 29 -1.53 -24.35 -11.02
N LEU A 30 -2.37 -24.84 -10.11
CA LEU A 30 -1.94 -25.34 -8.80
C LEU A 30 -1.47 -26.79 -9.00
N SER A 31 -0.19 -27.07 -8.74
CA SER A 31 0.33 -28.44 -8.77
C SER A 31 -0.13 -29.20 -7.52
N ASP A 32 -0.89 -30.28 -7.71
CA ASP A 32 -1.41 -31.18 -6.66
C ASP A 32 -0.34 -32.12 -6.05
N GLY A 33 0.93 -31.70 -6.12
CA GLY A 33 2.08 -32.51 -5.73
C GLY A 33 2.49 -32.25 -4.28
N GLY A 34 2.16 -33.20 -3.40
CA GLY A 34 2.66 -33.21 -2.03
C GLY A 34 4.18 -33.41 -1.98
N GLU A 35 4.90 -32.31 -1.83
CA GLU A 35 5.99 -32.08 -0.86
C GLU A 35 6.57 -30.68 -1.12
N GLY A 36 6.59 -29.84 -0.08
CA GLY A 36 7.15 -28.48 -0.16
C GLY A 36 6.30 -27.45 -0.91
N LEU A 37 5.01 -27.29 -0.54
CA LEU A 37 4.17 -26.22 -1.07
C LEU A 37 4.78 -24.84 -0.76
N GLN A 38 5.42 -24.23 -1.76
CA GLN A 38 5.88 -22.85 -1.70
C GLN A 38 5.01 -21.98 -2.60
N PRO A 39 4.47 -20.86 -2.09
CA PRO A 39 3.76 -19.90 -2.92
C PRO A 39 4.67 -19.36 -4.02
N LEU A 40 4.25 -19.48 -5.29
CA LEU A 40 4.93 -18.82 -6.40
C LEU A 40 4.67 -17.31 -6.30
N ARG A 41 5.72 -16.51 -6.09
CA ARG A 41 5.65 -15.05 -6.18
C ARG A 41 6.11 -14.58 -7.56
N ARG A 42 5.18 -14.07 -8.36
CA ARG A 42 5.46 -13.56 -9.70
C ARG A 42 5.78 -12.07 -9.62
N GLU A 43 7.07 -11.75 -9.52
CA GLU A 43 7.58 -10.38 -9.44
C GLU A 43 7.84 -9.76 -10.83
N THR A 44 6.90 -9.88 -11.77
CA THR A 44 7.06 -9.43 -13.18
C THR A 44 5.91 -8.53 -13.62
N TYR A 45 6.23 -7.36 -14.21
CA TYR A 45 5.26 -6.44 -14.83
C TYR A 45 5.77 -5.99 -16.20
N GLY A 46 5.06 -6.38 -17.28
CA GLY A 46 5.57 -6.22 -18.65
C GLY A 46 6.93 -6.91 -18.82
N SER A 47 7.94 -6.17 -19.29
CA SER A 47 9.34 -6.63 -19.36
C SER A 47 10.16 -6.30 -18.11
N GLY A 48 9.55 -5.71 -17.07
CA GLY A 48 10.20 -5.26 -15.85
C GLY A 48 9.98 -6.15 -14.64
N ARG A 49 10.67 -5.82 -13.55
CA ARG A 49 10.55 -6.48 -12.25
C ARG A 49 9.62 -5.67 -11.34
N ILE A 50 8.74 -6.36 -10.61
CA ILE A 50 7.96 -5.77 -9.52
C ILE A 50 8.83 -5.81 -8.25
N PHE A 51 8.85 -4.70 -7.53
CA PHE A 51 9.44 -4.63 -6.21
C PHE A 51 8.33 -4.36 -5.20
N ASP A 52 8.10 -5.31 -4.30
CA ASP A 52 7.25 -5.08 -3.14
C ASP A 52 7.98 -4.15 -2.16
N ILE A 53 7.39 -2.97 -1.95
CA ILE A 53 7.85 -1.96 -0.98
C ILE A 53 6.98 -1.93 0.28
N SER A 54 6.15 -2.96 0.48
CA SER A 54 5.23 -3.07 1.60
C SER A 54 5.88 -3.77 2.78
N HIS A 55 5.60 -3.28 3.99
CA HIS A 55 5.94 -4.01 5.19
C HIS A 55 4.93 -5.14 5.41
N ARG A 56 5.44 -6.36 5.63
CA ARG A 56 4.62 -7.46 6.13
C ARG A 56 4.01 -7.06 7.48
N ILE A 57 2.68 -7.13 7.58
CA ILE A 57 1.98 -6.89 8.85
C ILE A 57 2.30 -8.02 9.83
N THR A 58 2.75 -7.67 11.02
CA THR A 58 3.02 -8.62 12.11
C THR A 58 2.50 -8.07 13.42
N SER A 59 2.17 -8.94 14.38
CA SER A 59 1.67 -8.52 15.69
C SER A 59 2.67 -7.65 16.47
N GLU A 60 3.96 -7.79 16.16
CA GLU A 60 5.05 -7.05 16.82
C GLU A 60 5.45 -5.79 16.05
N MET A 61 4.78 -5.44 14.96
CA MET A 61 5.11 -4.21 14.23
C MET A 61 4.69 -2.97 15.03
N PRO A 62 5.33 -1.81 14.83
CA PRO A 62 5.03 -0.64 15.63
C PRO A 62 3.65 -0.10 15.26
N ALA A 63 2.90 0.30 16.28
CA ALA A 63 1.62 0.97 16.15
C ALA A 63 1.73 2.37 16.74
N TRP A 64 1.00 3.35 16.18
CA TRP A 64 1.05 4.75 16.60
C TRP A 64 0.94 4.87 18.13
N GLU A 65 1.90 5.56 18.74
CA GLU A 65 1.99 5.82 20.18
C GLU A 65 1.88 4.58 21.10
N SER A 66 2.16 3.39 20.56
CA SER A 66 2.15 2.12 21.30
C SER A 66 3.57 1.64 21.61
N LYS A 67 3.73 1.09 22.81
CA LYS A 67 4.93 0.31 23.20
C LYS A 67 4.76 -1.19 22.92
N ASP A 68 3.53 -1.64 22.78
CA ASP A 68 3.19 -3.07 22.71
C ASP A 68 3.08 -3.60 21.27
N GLY A 69 3.32 -2.74 20.28
CA GLY A 69 3.11 -3.06 18.86
C GLY A 69 1.62 -3.14 18.49
N LEU A 70 1.32 -3.80 17.37
CA LEU A 70 -0.03 -3.98 16.83
C LEU A 70 -0.89 -4.98 17.64
N GLY A 71 -0.28 -6.01 18.23
CA GLY A 71 -1.00 -7.08 18.91
C GLY A 71 -1.74 -8.03 17.95
N GLN A 72 -2.74 -8.77 18.46
CA GLN A 72 -3.51 -9.71 17.64
C GLN A 72 -4.38 -8.95 16.62
N TYR A 73 -4.02 -9.06 15.35
CA TYR A 73 -4.74 -8.41 14.25
C TYR A 73 -5.43 -9.40 13.29
N LEU A 74 -5.02 -10.67 13.28
CA LEU A 74 -5.50 -11.72 12.39
C LEU A 74 -5.65 -13.03 13.19
N TRP A 75 -6.80 -13.69 13.07
CA TRP A 75 -7.05 -15.00 13.68
C TRP A 75 -7.97 -15.85 12.81
N LEU A 76 -7.94 -17.17 13.03
CA LEU A 76 -8.89 -18.09 12.43
C LEU A 76 -10.12 -18.17 13.32
N ARG A 77 -11.28 -17.71 12.82
CA ARG A 77 -12.56 -17.90 13.49
C ARG A 77 -13.10 -19.32 13.29
N ALA A 78 -12.79 -19.96 12.17
CA ALA A 78 -13.02 -21.39 11.95
C ALA A 78 -11.91 -21.98 11.07
N SER A 79 -11.55 -23.24 11.26
CA SER A 79 -10.42 -23.86 10.56
C SER A 79 -10.75 -25.26 10.06
N MET A 80 -10.15 -25.64 8.93
CA MET A 80 -10.30 -27.00 8.38
C MET A 80 -9.74 -28.05 9.32
N LYS A 81 -8.66 -27.71 10.03
CA LYS A 81 -8.10 -28.54 11.10
C LYS A 81 -9.12 -28.87 12.20
N ASN A 82 -10.08 -27.98 12.43
CA ASN A 82 -11.12 -28.14 13.44
C ASN A 82 -12.50 -28.49 12.83
N GLY A 83 -12.52 -29.09 11.62
CA GLY A 83 -13.75 -29.62 11.01
C GLY A 83 -14.56 -28.63 10.17
N SER A 84 -14.06 -27.41 9.95
CA SER A 84 -14.68 -26.49 8.98
C SER A 84 -14.40 -26.93 7.54
N ILE A 85 -15.28 -26.60 6.59
CA ILE A 85 -15.05 -26.85 5.17
C ILE A 85 -13.97 -25.93 4.56
N ALA A 86 -13.62 -24.84 5.26
CA ALA A 86 -12.62 -23.87 4.84
C ALA A 86 -11.94 -23.21 6.06
N ASN A 87 -10.79 -22.56 5.85
CA ASN A 87 -10.18 -21.69 6.84
C ASN A 87 -10.83 -20.29 6.74
N PHE A 88 -11.57 -19.90 7.76
CA PHE A 88 -12.21 -18.59 7.86
C PHE A 88 -11.40 -17.70 8.79
N SER A 89 -10.75 -16.70 8.23
CA SER A 89 -9.98 -15.70 8.97
C SER A 89 -10.83 -14.47 9.27
N GLU A 90 -10.55 -13.85 10.42
CA GLU A 90 -11.03 -12.53 10.80
C GLU A 90 -9.84 -11.62 11.08
N MET A 91 -10.02 -10.34 10.78
CA MET A 91 -8.97 -9.34 10.99
C MET A 91 -9.52 -8.05 11.60
N LYS A 92 -8.69 -7.42 12.44
CA LYS A 92 -8.90 -6.08 12.98
C LYS A 92 -7.61 -5.31 12.80
N LEU A 93 -7.63 -4.29 11.95
CA LEU A 93 -6.45 -3.53 11.58
C LEU A 93 -6.74 -2.02 11.66
N PRO A 94 -5.94 -1.24 12.39
CA PRO A 94 -6.01 0.22 12.30
C PRO A 94 -5.71 0.68 10.87
N ALA A 95 -6.41 1.72 10.39
CA ALA A 95 -6.23 2.23 9.03
C ALA A 95 -4.79 2.71 8.75
N HIS A 96 -4.13 3.25 9.77
CA HIS A 96 -2.75 3.77 9.71
C HIS A 96 -1.71 2.73 10.15
N MET A 97 -1.89 1.48 9.74
CA MET A 97 -1.00 0.38 10.12
C MET A 97 -0.10 -0.05 8.95
N GLY A 98 1.20 -0.10 9.18
CA GLY A 98 2.16 -0.54 8.17
C GLY A 98 2.26 0.40 6.98
N THR A 99 2.35 -0.19 5.79
CA THR A 99 2.35 0.52 4.50
C THR A 99 0.90 0.87 4.13
N HIS A 100 0.54 2.16 4.11
CA HIS A 100 -0.84 2.64 3.97
C HIS A 100 -0.94 3.98 3.20
N LEU A 101 -2.18 4.45 2.98
CA LEU A 101 -2.49 5.76 2.40
C LEU A 101 -3.24 6.60 3.43
N ASP A 102 -2.98 7.91 3.44
CA ASP A 102 -3.77 8.88 4.20
C ASP A 102 -4.68 9.67 3.26
N ALA A 103 -5.98 9.70 3.58
CA ALA A 103 -6.95 10.57 2.94
C ALA A 103 -7.09 11.89 3.71
N PRO A 104 -7.57 12.99 3.09
CA PRO A 104 -7.70 14.29 3.76
C PRO A 104 -8.57 14.26 5.02
N GLY A 105 -9.63 13.43 5.03
CA GLY A 105 -10.49 13.24 6.19
C GLY A 105 -9.75 12.72 7.44
N HIS A 106 -8.55 12.12 7.28
CA HIS A 106 -7.72 11.70 8.41
C HIS A 106 -7.31 12.87 9.32
N VAL A 107 -7.00 14.04 8.73
CA VAL A 107 -6.39 15.18 9.45
C VAL A 107 -7.29 16.41 9.53
N PHE A 108 -8.36 16.47 8.73
CA PHE A 108 -9.28 17.60 8.70
C PHE A 108 -10.73 17.16 8.84
N ASP A 109 -11.35 17.56 9.95
CA ASP A 109 -12.72 17.17 10.33
C ASP A 109 -13.77 17.50 9.26
N HIS A 110 -13.70 18.69 8.66
CA HIS A 110 -14.62 19.08 7.59
C HIS A 110 -14.49 18.24 6.31
N TYR A 111 -13.31 17.66 6.04
CA TYR A 111 -13.13 16.71 4.93
C TYR A 111 -13.65 15.32 5.30
N PHE A 112 -13.53 14.92 6.58
CA PHE A 112 -14.12 13.67 7.07
C PHE A 112 -15.65 13.70 6.94
N GLU A 113 -16.30 14.75 7.43
CA GLU A 113 -17.76 14.92 7.33
C GLU A 113 -18.25 14.99 5.87
N ALA A 114 -17.40 15.49 4.96
CA ALA A 114 -17.69 15.56 3.54
C ALA A 114 -17.35 14.26 2.76
N GLY A 115 -16.84 13.23 3.43
CA GLY A 115 -16.55 11.91 2.83
C GLY A 115 -15.30 11.87 1.96
N PHE A 116 -14.29 12.71 2.22
CA PHE A 116 -12.99 12.65 1.53
C PHE A 116 -12.14 11.50 2.08
N ASP A 117 -12.58 10.29 1.77
CA ASP A 117 -11.98 9.02 2.16
C ASP A 117 -11.09 8.42 1.06
N VAL A 118 -10.43 7.31 1.35
CA VAL A 118 -9.45 6.68 0.44
C VAL A 118 -10.03 6.25 -0.92
N ASP A 119 -11.33 5.96 -0.97
CA ASP A 119 -12.07 5.59 -2.18
C ASP A 119 -12.39 6.79 -3.09
N THR A 120 -12.21 8.02 -2.59
CA THR A 120 -12.35 9.26 -3.38
C THR A 120 -11.04 9.71 -4.05
N LEU A 121 -9.92 9.05 -3.75
CA LEU A 121 -8.60 9.45 -4.23
C LEU A 121 -8.44 9.15 -5.72
N ASP A 122 -7.83 10.10 -6.44
CA ASP A 122 -7.54 9.95 -7.86
C ASP A 122 -6.49 8.84 -8.13
N LEU A 123 -6.91 7.79 -8.82
CA LEU A 123 -6.03 6.68 -9.22
C LEU A 123 -4.90 7.14 -10.13
N GLU A 124 -5.07 8.22 -10.91
CA GLU A 124 -4.01 8.83 -11.71
C GLU A 124 -3.00 9.61 -10.87
N VAL A 125 -3.24 9.83 -9.58
CA VAL A 125 -2.24 10.28 -8.59
C VAL A 125 -1.57 9.09 -7.90
N LEU A 126 -2.25 7.95 -7.78
CA LEU A 126 -1.69 6.75 -7.14
C LEU A 126 -0.82 5.90 -8.08
N ASN A 127 -1.11 5.88 -9.38
CA ASN A 127 -0.44 4.99 -10.34
C ASN A 127 0.35 5.74 -11.42
N GLY A 128 1.67 5.54 -11.47
CA GLY A 128 2.52 6.10 -12.51
C GLY A 128 3.99 6.24 -12.11
N PRO A 129 4.80 6.91 -12.93
CA PRO A 129 6.21 7.14 -12.63
C PRO A 129 6.38 7.87 -11.29
N ALA A 130 7.34 7.40 -10.50
CA ALA A 130 7.73 7.99 -9.23
C ALA A 130 9.23 8.19 -9.17
N LEU A 131 9.65 9.28 -8.52
CA LEU A 131 11.05 9.56 -8.24
C LEU A 131 11.38 9.05 -6.83
N LEU A 132 12.40 8.21 -6.71
CA LEU A 132 12.98 7.86 -5.42
C LEU A 132 14.11 8.85 -5.11
N VAL A 133 13.99 9.56 -3.98
CA VAL A 133 14.97 10.55 -3.52
C VAL A 133 15.60 10.10 -2.22
N ASP A 134 16.92 10.15 -2.15
CA ASP A 134 17.68 9.81 -0.95
C ASP A 134 17.96 11.08 -0.13
N VAL A 135 17.35 11.18 1.05
CA VAL A 135 17.43 12.37 1.93
C VAL A 135 18.61 12.22 2.88
N ARG A 136 19.39 13.28 3.07
CA ARG A 136 20.51 13.26 4.03
C ARG A 136 20.09 12.76 5.43
N ARG A 137 20.97 12.00 6.07
CA ARG A 137 20.67 11.24 7.30
C ARG A 137 20.69 12.05 8.59
N ASP A 138 21.18 13.28 8.53
CA ASP A 138 21.44 14.15 9.68
C ASP A 138 20.32 15.16 9.97
N LYS A 139 19.25 15.21 9.16
CA LYS A 139 18.24 16.27 9.25
C LYS A 139 16.80 15.77 9.01
N ASN A 140 15.84 16.48 9.62
CA ASN A 140 14.44 16.46 9.18
C ASN A 140 14.27 17.14 7.82
N ILE A 141 13.16 16.88 7.14
CA ILE A 141 12.88 17.43 5.81
C ILE A 141 12.35 18.86 5.96
N THR A 142 13.27 19.83 6.01
CA THR A 142 13.02 21.28 6.04
C THR A 142 12.97 21.88 4.63
N ALA A 143 12.68 23.17 4.51
CA ALA A 143 12.73 23.88 3.23
C ALA A 143 14.15 23.88 2.62
N GLU A 144 15.19 24.03 3.46
CA GLU A 144 16.60 23.94 3.05
C GLU A 144 16.90 22.57 2.43
N VAL A 145 16.46 21.49 3.09
CA VAL A 145 16.64 20.13 2.60
C VAL A 145 15.91 19.96 1.29
N MET A 146 14.62 20.32 1.20
CA MET A 146 13.83 20.21 -0.03
C MET A 146 14.47 20.94 -1.22
N LYS A 147 14.97 22.16 -1.00
CA LYS A 147 15.68 22.93 -2.03
C LYS A 147 16.96 22.23 -2.49
N SER A 148 17.69 21.58 -1.58
CA SER A 148 18.93 20.86 -1.90
C SER A 148 18.73 19.55 -2.68
N LEU A 149 17.51 19.01 -2.70
CA LEU A 149 17.20 17.77 -3.44
C LEU A 149 17.10 17.99 -4.95
N HIS A 150 16.98 19.25 -5.40
CA HIS A 150 16.91 19.63 -6.82
C HIS A 150 15.90 18.79 -7.63
N ILE A 151 14.72 18.51 -7.04
CA ILE A 151 13.68 17.71 -7.69
C ILE A 151 13.20 18.43 -8.96
N PRO A 152 13.26 17.79 -10.14
CA PRO A 152 12.81 18.41 -11.39
C PRO A 152 11.31 18.77 -11.36
N LYS A 153 10.94 19.84 -12.06
CA LYS A 153 9.53 20.17 -12.35
C LYS A 153 8.87 19.07 -13.18
N GLY A 154 7.56 18.91 -13.03
CA GLY A 154 6.75 17.86 -13.68
C GLY A 154 6.71 16.52 -12.94
N ILE A 155 7.50 16.34 -11.87
CA ILE A 155 7.44 15.13 -11.04
C ILE A 155 6.19 15.15 -10.16
N ARG A 156 5.29 14.20 -10.39
CA ARG A 156 4.00 14.05 -9.68
C ARG A 156 4.10 13.25 -8.37
N ARG A 157 5.06 12.33 -8.28
CA ARG A 157 5.17 11.36 -7.17
C ARG A 157 6.61 11.24 -6.71
N VAL A 158 6.82 11.35 -5.41
CA VAL A 158 8.15 11.22 -4.82
C VAL A 158 8.11 10.29 -3.62
N LEU A 159 9.02 9.33 -3.60
CA LEU A 159 9.33 8.50 -2.45
C LEU A 159 10.62 9.01 -1.81
N PHE A 160 10.58 9.35 -0.53
CA PHE A 160 11.71 9.84 0.23
C PHE A 160 12.30 8.69 1.06
N ARG A 161 13.51 8.28 0.72
CA ARG A 161 14.32 7.42 1.60
C ARG A 161 15.00 8.29 2.64
N THR A 162 14.82 7.95 3.91
CA THR A 162 15.36 8.72 5.04
C THR A 162 16.18 7.81 5.96
N LEU A 163 16.76 8.39 7.02
CA LEU A 163 17.43 7.64 8.09
C LEU A 163 16.54 6.56 8.73
N ASN A 164 15.23 6.70 8.62
CA ASN A 164 14.28 5.79 9.22
C ASN A 164 14.33 4.39 8.62
N THR A 165 14.60 4.27 7.31
CA THR A 165 14.84 2.98 6.65
C THR A 165 16.06 2.28 7.25
N ASP A 166 17.16 3.03 7.43
CA ASP A 166 18.43 2.49 7.93
C ASP A 166 18.32 2.10 9.41
N ARG A 167 17.53 2.85 10.19
CA ARG A 167 17.17 2.52 11.58
C ARG A 167 16.16 1.37 11.70
N ARG A 168 15.63 0.88 10.56
CA ARG A 168 14.67 -0.22 10.47
C ARG A 168 13.47 -0.03 11.41
N LEU A 169 12.92 1.18 11.47
CA LEU A 169 11.90 1.52 12.48
C LEU A 169 10.66 0.62 12.41
N MET A 170 10.22 0.19 11.23
CA MET A 170 9.10 -0.76 11.06
C MET A 170 9.39 -2.21 11.50
N TYR A 171 10.64 -2.52 11.85
CA TYR A 171 11.02 -3.80 12.43
C TYR A 171 11.16 -3.74 13.95
N LYS A 172 10.87 -2.57 14.56
CA LYS A 172 10.81 -2.40 16.01
C LYS A 172 9.39 -2.60 16.51
N LYS A 173 9.26 -3.01 17.76
CA LYS A 173 7.96 -3.13 18.44
C LYS A 173 7.39 -1.80 18.91
N GLU A 174 8.23 -1.01 19.57
CA GLU A 174 7.84 0.28 20.09
C GLU A 174 7.83 1.34 18.99
N PHE A 175 6.83 2.22 19.04
CA PHE A 175 6.81 3.41 18.20
C PHE A 175 7.95 4.37 18.56
N ASP A 176 8.75 4.74 17.56
CA ASP A 176 9.93 5.59 17.72
C ASP A 176 9.60 7.02 17.31
N THR A 177 9.28 7.88 18.28
CA THR A 177 8.88 9.28 18.05
C THR A 177 9.99 10.17 17.48
N SER A 178 11.23 9.69 17.47
CA SER A 178 12.37 10.42 16.90
C SER A 178 12.56 10.14 15.40
N TYR A 179 11.51 9.71 14.71
CA TYR A 179 11.53 9.47 13.27
C TYR A 179 11.77 10.78 12.50
N VAL A 180 12.42 10.66 11.35
CA VAL A 180 12.63 11.76 10.40
C VAL A 180 11.32 12.06 9.68
N GLY A 181 10.85 13.29 9.78
CA GLY A 181 9.60 13.76 9.17
C GLY A 181 9.77 15.06 8.38
N PHE A 182 8.68 15.48 7.73
CA PHE A 182 8.57 16.83 7.18
C PHE A 182 8.40 17.83 8.32
N MET A 183 9.19 18.91 8.25
CA MET A 183 8.92 20.10 9.03
C MET A 183 7.91 20.98 8.27
N LYS A 184 7.22 21.87 8.99
CA LYS A 184 6.19 22.75 8.40
C LYS A 184 6.71 23.54 7.20
N ASP A 185 7.92 24.09 7.30
CA ASP A 185 8.56 24.85 6.22
C ASP A 185 8.92 23.97 5.02
N GLY A 186 9.35 22.72 5.25
CA GLY A 186 9.63 21.75 4.19
C GLY A 186 8.37 21.34 3.43
N ALA A 187 7.28 21.09 4.14
CA ALA A 187 5.99 20.78 3.53
C ALA A 187 5.47 21.96 2.71
N GLN A 188 5.53 23.19 3.25
CA GLN A 188 5.14 24.39 2.54
C GLN A 188 5.98 24.61 1.28
N TRP A 189 7.31 24.49 1.40
CA TRP A 189 8.20 24.65 0.25
C TRP A 189 7.85 23.67 -0.87
N LEU A 190 7.55 22.42 -0.53
CA LEU A 190 7.15 21.40 -1.48
C LEU A 190 5.89 21.83 -2.25
N VAL A 191 4.85 22.26 -1.53
CA VAL A 191 3.57 22.72 -2.12
C VAL A 191 3.79 23.91 -3.05
N ASP A 192 4.60 24.88 -2.64
CA ASP A 192 4.80 26.12 -3.39
C ASP A 192 5.72 25.97 -4.61
N ASN A 193 6.67 25.02 -4.55
CA ASN A 193 7.79 24.98 -5.50
C ASN A 193 7.82 23.73 -6.37
N THR A 194 6.86 22.81 -6.26
CA THR A 194 6.88 21.54 -7.03
C THR A 194 5.51 21.19 -7.61
N ASP A 195 5.48 20.22 -8.52
CA ASP A 195 4.23 19.67 -9.10
C ASP A 195 3.81 18.35 -8.42
N ILE A 196 4.40 18.06 -7.26
CA ILE A 196 4.20 16.81 -6.52
C ILE A 196 2.78 16.76 -5.97
N LYS A 197 2.12 15.62 -6.16
CA LYS A 197 0.76 15.30 -5.66
C LYS A 197 0.77 14.11 -4.70
N LEU A 198 1.82 13.29 -4.75
CA LEU A 198 1.99 12.13 -3.90
C LEU A 198 3.37 12.16 -3.23
N VAL A 199 3.36 12.09 -1.90
CA VAL A 199 4.57 11.95 -1.10
C VAL A 199 4.50 10.62 -0.35
N GLY A 200 5.49 9.74 -0.57
CA GLY A 200 5.71 8.56 0.25
C GLY A 200 7.01 8.69 1.05
N LYS A 201 7.02 8.24 2.30
CA LYS A 201 8.26 8.09 3.08
C LYS A 201 8.62 6.60 3.16
N LEU A 202 9.88 6.22 3.02
CA LEU A 202 10.30 4.82 3.17
C LEU A 202 10.62 4.51 4.64
N GLN A 203 9.60 4.49 5.48
CA GLN A 203 9.64 3.99 6.85
C GLN A 203 8.29 3.36 7.13
N GLU A 204 7.32 4.16 7.53
CA GLU A 204 5.93 3.92 7.23
C GLU A 204 5.82 4.32 5.78
N LEU A 205 5.37 3.45 4.87
CA LEU A 205 4.85 4.00 3.63
C LEU A 205 3.55 4.71 4.01
N ILE A 206 3.64 5.91 4.58
CA ILE A 206 2.57 6.89 4.60
C ILE A 206 2.65 7.52 3.23
N ILE A 207 1.72 7.16 2.37
CA ILE A 207 1.47 7.92 1.16
C ILE A 207 0.46 8.99 1.55
N CYS A 208 0.94 10.22 1.70
CA CYS A 208 0.07 11.38 1.88
C CYS A 208 -0.20 11.97 0.50
N LEU A 209 -1.47 12.06 0.10
CA LEU A 209 -1.83 12.88 -1.04
C LEU A 209 -1.76 14.35 -0.64
N LEU A 210 -0.93 15.08 -1.35
CA LEU A 210 -0.99 16.53 -1.37
C LEU A 210 -2.12 16.91 -2.33
N LEU A 211 -3.35 16.85 -1.82
CA LEU A 211 -4.41 17.65 -2.40
C LEU A 211 -4.01 19.13 -2.32
N PRO A 212 -4.56 20.02 -3.17
CA PRO A 212 -4.26 21.45 -3.13
C PRO A 212 -4.74 22.03 -1.79
N MET A 213 -3.92 21.87 -0.76
CA MET A 213 -4.13 22.35 0.59
C MET A 213 -3.11 23.44 0.82
N THR A 214 -3.59 24.67 0.86
CA THR A 214 -2.98 25.72 1.67
C THR A 214 -2.82 25.18 3.09
N ILE A 215 -1.57 24.97 3.52
CA ILE A 215 -1.16 24.62 4.89
C ILE A 215 -1.27 25.87 5.78
#